data_AF-A0A2V7XNU6-F1
#
_entry.id   AF-A0A2V7XNU6-F1
#
_cell.length_a   1.000
_cell.length_b   1.000
_cell.length_c   1.000
_cell.angle_alpha   90.00
_cell.angle_beta   90.00
_cell.angle_gamma   90.00
#
_symmetry.space_group_name_H-M   'P 1'
#
loop_
_entity.id
_entity.type
_entity.pdbx_description
1 polymer ?
#
loop_
_entity_poly.entity_id
_entity_poly.type
_entity_poly.pdbx_seq_one_letter_code
_entity_poly.pdbx_strand_id
1 'polypeptide(L)'
;MEPRRWLIAGVIVFAALWGWRELAVRAQRERIASHNAEISRLTVENERLADQNKKLNFELNVLAMAGTKAFNATSAQGSVRIFVNPLGQGVAIVEKLPSNAYELSVLRTDQLKMQSVATFDVPPAGAKTVSLEHLPAISLIKSFSLTTR
;
A
#
# COMPACT_ATOMS: atom_id res chain seq x y z
N MET A 1 37.61 59.87 -31.75
CA MET A 1 37.08 58.52 -31.46
C MET A 1 35.57 58.54 -31.66
N GLU A 2 35.04 57.74 -32.58
CA GLU A 2 33.62 57.83 -32.97
C GLU A 2 32.71 57.22 -31.87
N PRO A 3 31.75 57.99 -31.31
CA PRO A 3 30.84 57.52 -30.25
C PRO A 3 29.99 56.32 -30.70
N ARG A 4 29.79 56.16 -32.01
CA ARG A 4 29.06 55.04 -32.62
C ARG A 4 29.70 53.67 -32.33
N ARG A 5 31.03 53.59 -32.23
CA ARG A 5 31.74 52.32 -31.99
C ARG A 5 31.57 51.84 -30.55
N TRP A 6 31.55 52.78 -29.59
CA TRP A 6 31.30 52.50 -28.17
C TRP A 6 29.87 52.02 -27.92
N LEU A 7 28.89 52.60 -28.61
CA LEU A 7 27.50 52.16 -28.54
C LEU A 7 27.32 50.73 -29.07
N ILE A 8 27.96 50.40 -30.20
CA ILE A 8 27.91 49.02 -30.76
C ILE A 8 28.54 48.02 -29.79
N ALA A 9 29.70 48.34 -29.22
CA ALA A 9 30.34 47.47 -28.23
C ALA A 9 29.45 47.26 -26.99
N GLY A 10 28.80 48.33 -26.50
CA GLY A 10 27.86 48.25 -25.36
C GLY A 10 26.65 47.35 -25.65
N VAL A 11 26.06 47.45 -26.84
CA VAL A 11 24.94 46.59 -27.25
C VAL A 11 25.35 45.12 -27.33
N ILE A 12 26.55 44.82 -27.86
CA ILE A 12 27.06 43.44 -27.95
C ILE A 12 27.28 42.86 -26.56
N VAL A 13 27.91 43.61 -25.65
CA VAL A 13 28.14 43.16 -24.27
C VAL A 13 26.83 42.95 -23.54
N PHE A 14 25.87 43.86 -23.69
CA PHE A 14 24.54 43.71 -23.10
C PHE A 14 23.80 42.48 -23.64
N ALA A 15 23.80 42.27 -24.95
CA ALA A 15 23.16 41.12 -25.58
C ALA A 15 23.81 39.79 -25.12
N ALA A 16 25.14 39.75 -24.99
CA ALA A 16 25.86 38.58 -24.49
C ALA A 16 25.51 38.28 -23.04
N LEU A 17 25.52 39.29 -22.15
CA LEU A 17 25.15 39.13 -20.74
C LEU A 17 23.69 38.71 -20.58
N TRP A 18 22.80 39.29 -21.38
CA TRP A 18 21.38 38.94 -21.40
C TRP A 18 21.15 37.50 -21.85
N GLY A 19 21.78 37.09 -22.97
CA GLY A 19 21.69 35.73 -23.49
C GLY A 19 22.20 34.70 -22.47
N TRP A 20 23.31 34.97 -21.80
CA TRP A 20 23.85 34.09 -20.77
C TRP A 20 22.92 33.95 -19.56
N ARG A 21 22.34 35.07 -19.11
CA ARG A 21 21.38 35.07 -18.01
C ARG A 21 20.13 34.28 -18.36
N GLU A 22 19.58 34.46 -19.55
CA GLU A 22 18.40 33.75 -20.01
C GLU A 22 18.65 32.24 -20.10
N LEU A 23 19.80 31.83 -20.64
CA LEU A 23 20.21 30.42 -20.66
C LEU A 23 20.37 29.85 -19.25
N ALA A 24 20.99 30.59 -18.34
CA ALA A 24 21.16 30.16 -16.95
C ALA A 24 19.80 30.02 -16.24
N VAL A 25 18.87 30.95 -16.45
CA VAL A 25 17.52 30.88 -15.87
C VAL A 25 16.76 29.67 -16.38
N ARG A 26 16.84 29.36 -17.68
CA ARG A 26 16.22 28.15 -18.26
C ARG A 26 16.79 26.88 -17.66
N ALA A 27 18.11 26.76 -17.59
CA ALA A 27 18.77 25.61 -16.96
C ALA A 27 18.38 25.45 -15.49
N GLN A 28 18.25 26.54 -14.74
CA GLN A 28 17.78 26.50 -13.35
C GLN A 28 16.31 26.06 -13.25
N ARG A 29 15.44 26.54 -14.14
CA ARG A 29 14.02 26.10 -14.17
C ARG A 29 13.90 24.61 -14.47
N GLU A 30 14.68 24.10 -15.43
CA GLU A 30 14.70 22.68 -15.75
C GLU A 30 15.21 21.83 -14.58
N ARG A 31 16.27 22.28 -13.90
CA ARG A 31 16.75 21.64 -12.68
C ARG A 31 15.69 21.63 -11.59
N ILE A 32 15.02 22.75 -11.34
CA ILE A 32 13.95 22.81 -10.33
C ILE A 32 12.81 21.85 -10.70
N ALA A 33 12.42 21.82 -11.99
CA ALA A 33 11.37 20.92 -12.46
C ALA A 33 11.76 19.44 -12.28
N SER A 34 13.01 19.08 -12.58
CA SER A 34 13.49 17.70 -12.39
C SER A 34 13.56 17.31 -10.91
N HIS A 35 14.02 18.21 -10.04
CA HIS A 35 14.05 17.96 -8.60
C HIS A 35 12.64 17.82 -8.02
N ASN A 36 11.69 18.65 -8.46
CA ASN A 36 10.30 18.53 -8.03
C ASN A 36 9.64 17.22 -8.49
N ALA A 37 9.95 16.77 -9.71
CA ALA A 37 9.49 15.47 -10.21
C ALA A 37 10.06 14.32 -9.37
N GLU A 38 11.35 14.38 -9.01
CA GLU A 38 11.97 13.37 -8.16
C GLU A 38 11.42 13.39 -6.74
N ILE A 39 11.20 14.57 -6.14
CA ILE A 39 10.55 14.70 -4.84
C ILE A 39 9.15 14.07 -4.90
N SER A 40 8.36 14.39 -5.92
CA SER A 40 7.02 13.82 -6.08
C SER A 40 7.04 12.29 -6.23
N ARG A 41 8.05 11.74 -6.91
CA ARG A 41 8.22 10.29 -7.03
C ARG A 41 8.56 9.67 -5.66
N LEU A 42 9.53 10.25 -4.96
CA LEU A 42 9.97 9.79 -3.65
C LEU A 42 8.87 9.89 -2.59
N THR A 43 8.02 10.92 -2.64
CA THR A 43 6.88 11.04 -1.72
C THR A 43 5.87 9.93 -1.94
N VAL A 44 5.52 9.62 -3.21
CA VAL A 44 4.61 8.53 -3.54
C VAL A 44 5.19 7.18 -3.12
N GLU A 45 6.49 6.97 -3.33
CA GLU A 45 7.16 5.75 -2.90
C GLU A 45 7.19 5.60 -1.37
N ASN A 46 7.45 6.70 -0.66
CA ASN A 46 7.46 6.70 0.80
C ASN A 46 6.06 6.45 1.38
N GLU A 47 5.00 7.02 0.80
CA GLU A 47 3.61 6.72 1.18
C GLU A 47 3.29 5.24 0.99
N ARG A 48 3.67 4.67 -0.16
CA ARG A 48 3.50 3.24 -0.45
C ARG A 48 4.22 2.36 0.58
N LEU A 49 5.46 2.70 0.92
CA LEU A 49 6.25 1.98 1.91
C LEU A 49 5.67 2.13 3.32
N ALA A 50 5.19 3.31 3.69
CA ALA A 50 4.55 3.56 4.97
C ALA A 50 3.29 2.71 5.14
N ASP A 51 2.46 2.59 4.09
CA ASP A 51 1.27 1.75 4.13
C ASP A 51 1.60 0.25 4.15
N GLN A 52 2.64 -0.19 3.44
CA GLN A 52 3.16 -1.55 3.55
C GLN A 52 3.65 -1.86 4.97
N ASN A 53 4.39 -0.93 5.59
CA ASN A 53 4.88 -1.09 6.96
C ASN A 53 3.73 -1.14 7.97
N LYS A 54 2.70 -0.29 7.83
CA LYS A 54 1.50 -0.37 8.69
C LYS A 54 0.85 -1.75 8.59
N LYS A 55 0.68 -2.27 7.37
CA LYS A 55 0.08 -3.59 7.14
C LYS A 55 0.91 -4.70 7.80
N LEU A 56 2.23 -4.72 7.57
CA LEU A 56 3.12 -5.72 8.15
C LEU A 56 3.15 -5.63 9.68
N ASN A 57 3.21 -4.42 10.25
CA ASN A 57 3.18 -4.23 11.69
C ASN A 57 1.86 -4.71 12.30
N PHE A 58 0.73 -4.47 11.65
CA PHE A 58 -0.55 -5.03 12.06
C PHE A 58 -0.51 -6.56 12.05
N GLU A 59 -0.05 -7.17 10.95
CA GLU A 59 0.02 -8.62 10.83
C GLU A 59 0.93 -9.25 11.90
N LEU A 60 2.11 -8.67 12.12
CA LEU A 60 3.05 -9.12 13.15
C LEU A 60 2.47 -8.96 14.55
N ASN A 61 1.77 -7.85 14.84
CA ASN A 61 1.18 -7.64 16.16
C ASN A 61 0.11 -8.69 16.45
N VAL A 62 -0.78 -8.98 15.50
CA VAL A 62 -1.79 -10.04 15.66
C VAL A 62 -1.13 -11.40 15.89
N LEU A 63 -0.08 -11.72 15.13
CA LEU A 63 0.62 -13.01 15.24
C LEU A 63 1.46 -13.15 16.53
N ALA A 64 2.07 -12.06 17.00
CA ALA A 64 2.92 -12.05 18.19
C ALA A 64 2.13 -11.94 19.51
N MET A 65 0.85 -11.57 19.46
CA MET A 65 0.05 -11.38 20.66
C MET A 65 -0.18 -12.68 21.42
N ALA A 66 0.03 -12.65 22.73
CA ALA A 66 -0.23 -13.79 23.59
C ALA A 66 -1.72 -14.17 23.56
N GLY A 67 -2.01 -15.46 23.38
CA GLY A 67 -3.37 -15.97 23.29
C GLY A 67 -4.00 -15.94 21.90
N THR A 68 -3.25 -15.55 20.87
CA THR A 68 -3.66 -15.71 19.47
C THR A 68 -3.90 -17.19 19.16
N LYS A 69 -5.04 -17.52 18.54
CA LYS A 69 -5.36 -18.88 18.09
C LYS A 69 -5.47 -18.94 16.58
N ALA A 70 -5.01 -20.06 16.04
CA ALA A 70 -5.16 -20.39 14.64
C ALA A 70 -6.44 -21.20 14.41
N PHE A 71 -7.16 -20.86 13.34
CA PHE A 71 -8.30 -21.58 12.82
C PHE A 71 -8.03 -21.91 11.35
N ASN A 72 -8.50 -23.06 10.90
CA ASN A 72 -8.44 -23.43 9.49
C ASN A 72 -9.82 -23.26 8.87
N ALA A 73 -9.90 -22.55 7.75
CA ALA A 73 -11.07 -22.48 6.90
C ALA A 73 -10.75 -23.19 5.58
N THR A 74 -11.46 -24.28 5.31
CA THR A 74 -11.30 -25.07 4.09
C THR A 74 -12.48 -24.85 3.16
N SER A 75 -12.19 -24.71 1.87
CA SER A 75 -13.17 -24.82 0.78
C SER A 75 -12.84 -26.03 -0.09
N ALA A 76 -13.74 -26.38 -1.01
CA ALA A 76 -13.50 -27.47 -1.97
C ALA A 76 -12.23 -27.27 -2.84
N GLN A 77 -11.73 -26.04 -2.94
CA GLN A 77 -10.61 -25.67 -3.80
C GLN A 77 -9.34 -25.33 -3.02
N GLY A 78 -9.37 -25.33 -1.67
CA GLY A 78 -8.26 -24.75 -0.93
C GLY A 78 -8.39 -24.59 0.59
N SER A 79 -7.35 -24.04 1.21
CA SER A 79 -7.29 -23.74 2.65
C SER A 79 -6.79 -22.31 2.92
N VAL A 80 -7.39 -21.68 3.94
CA VAL A 80 -6.94 -20.44 4.57
C VAL A 80 -6.69 -20.72 6.04
N ARG A 81 -5.56 -20.23 6.55
CA ARG A 81 -5.26 -20.24 7.97
C ARG A 81 -5.51 -18.87 8.56
N ILE A 82 -6.36 -18.80 9.58
CA ILE A 82 -6.84 -17.56 10.17
C ILE A 82 -6.31 -17.48 11.58
N PHE A 83 -5.50 -16.47 11.87
CA PHE A 83 -5.00 -16.18 13.19
C PHE A 83 -5.83 -15.07 13.78
N VAL A 84 -6.42 -15.30 14.96
CA VAL A 84 -7.24 -14.30 15.64
C VAL A 84 -6.65 -14.05 17.01
N ASN A 85 -6.52 -12.77 17.37
CA ASN A 85 -6.06 -12.35 18.68
C ASN A 85 -7.24 -12.18 19.65
N PRO A 86 -7.01 -12.22 20.97
CA PRO A 86 -8.04 -11.96 21.99
C PRO A 86 -8.84 -10.66 21.83
N LEU A 87 -8.31 -9.66 21.13
CA LEU A 87 -8.94 -8.36 20.92
C LEU A 87 -9.89 -8.33 19.71
N GLY A 88 -10.04 -9.45 18.99
CA GLY A 88 -10.91 -9.51 17.81
C GLY A 88 -10.28 -8.93 16.54
N GLN A 89 -8.95 -8.90 16.46
CA GLN A 89 -8.20 -8.63 15.23
C GLN A 89 -7.63 -9.95 14.71
N GLY A 90 -7.59 -10.10 13.39
CA GLY A 90 -7.12 -11.33 12.78
C GLY A 90 -6.35 -11.13 11.48
N VAL A 91 -5.63 -12.16 11.08
CA VAL A 91 -4.94 -12.26 9.81
C VAL A 91 -5.28 -13.59 9.17
N ALA A 92 -5.82 -13.55 7.97
CA ALA A 92 -6.03 -14.71 7.13
C ALA A 92 -4.85 -14.87 6.16
N ILE A 93 -4.15 -15.99 6.26
CA ILE A 93 -3.08 -16.41 5.36
C ILE A 93 -3.66 -17.40 4.38
N VAL A 94 -3.73 -17.00 3.11
CA VAL A 94 -4.17 -17.85 2.00
C VAL A 94 -3.00 -18.80 1.64
N GLU A 95 -3.20 -20.11 1.86
CA GLU A 95 -2.16 -21.11 1.56
C GLU A 95 -2.26 -21.61 0.12
N LYS A 96 -3.45 -22.06 -0.28
CA LYS A 96 -3.72 -22.61 -1.61
C LYS A 96 -5.15 -22.30 -1.99
N LEU A 97 -5.38 -21.22 -2.74
CA LEU A 97 -6.67 -20.93 -3.36
C LEU A 97 -6.47 -20.48 -4.80
N PRO A 98 -7.32 -20.93 -5.74
CA PRO A 98 -7.28 -20.42 -7.10
C PRO A 98 -7.70 -18.95 -7.14
N SER A 99 -7.42 -18.29 -8.25
CA SER A 99 -7.77 -16.89 -8.45
C SER A 99 -9.28 -16.72 -8.57
N ASN A 100 -9.94 -16.31 -7.48
CA ASN A 100 -11.36 -15.98 -7.46
C ASN A 100 -11.69 -15.03 -6.29
N ALA A 101 -12.93 -14.55 -6.25
CA ALA A 101 -13.50 -13.85 -5.11
C ALA A 101 -13.98 -14.85 -4.06
N TYR A 102 -13.53 -14.67 -2.82
CA TYR A 102 -13.92 -15.51 -1.69
C TYR A 102 -14.59 -14.68 -0.60
N GLU A 103 -15.53 -15.31 0.08
CA GLU A 103 -16.20 -14.81 1.26
C GLU A 103 -15.84 -15.68 2.46
N LEU A 104 -15.31 -15.03 3.50
CA LEU A 104 -15.00 -15.63 4.78
C LEU A 104 -16.16 -15.36 5.73
N SER A 105 -16.76 -16.43 6.23
CA SER A 105 -17.80 -16.36 7.24
C SER A 105 -17.35 -16.98 8.56
N VAL A 106 -17.84 -16.42 9.67
CA VAL A 106 -17.59 -16.93 11.02
C VAL A 106 -18.88 -17.49 11.60
N LEU A 107 -18.77 -18.62 12.29
CA LEU A 107 -19.82 -19.14 13.15
C LEU A 107 -19.47 -18.82 14.59
N ARG A 108 -20.34 -18.08 15.27
CA ARG A 108 -20.18 -17.81 16.70
C ARG A 108 -20.81 -18.90 17.55
N THR A 109 -20.37 -19.06 18.80
CA THR A 109 -20.95 -20.03 19.75
C THR A 109 -22.37 -19.68 20.17
N ASP A 110 -22.74 -18.41 20.13
CA ASP A 110 -24.07 -17.88 20.46
C ASP A 110 -25.01 -17.74 19.25
N GLN A 111 -24.53 -18.09 18.05
CA GLN A 111 -25.32 -17.96 16.81
C GLN A 111 -25.44 -19.30 16.07
N LEU A 112 -26.63 -19.53 15.51
CA LEU A 112 -26.93 -20.70 14.67
C LEU A 112 -26.56 -20.49 13.20
N LYS A 113 -26.36 -19.24 12.77
CA LYS A 113 -26.07 -18.88 11.38
C LYS A 113 -24.64 -18.37 11.25
N MET A 114 -24.02 -18.67 10.11
CA MET A 114 -22.75 -18.09 9.73
C MET A 114 -22.93 -16.62 9.34
N GLN A 115 -22.01 -15.77 9.80
CA GLN A 115 -21.99 -14.35 9.49
C GLN A 115 -20.79 -14.04 8.60
N SER A 116 -21.01 -13.34 7.51
CA SER A 116 -19.93 -12.84 6.65
C SER A 116 -19.07 -11.83 7.40
N VAL A 117 -17.76 -12.02 7.35
CA VAL A 117 -16.77 -11.17 8.03
C VAL A 117 -15.92 -10.41 7.02
N ALA A 118 -15.52 -11.07 5.94
CA ALA A 118 -14.64 -10.45 4.95
C ALA A 118 -14.85 -11.07 3.58
N THR A 119 -14.75 -10.23 2.56
CA THR A 119 -14.66 -10.67 1.16
C THR A 119 -13.29 -10.26 0.63
N PHE A 120 -12.61 -11.16 -0.07
CA PHE A 120 -11.31 -10.88 -0.64
C PHE A 120 -11.09 -11.61 -1.97
N ASP A 121 -10.40 -10.93 -2.88
CA ASP A 121 -9.98 -11.52 -4.16
C ASP A 121 -8.59 -12.12 -4.04
N VAL A 122 -8.43 -13.36 -4.47
CA VAL A 122 -7.12 -14.02 -4.55
C VAL A 122 -6.51 -13.72 -5.92
N PRO A 123 -5.34 -13.07 -6.00
CA PRO A 123 -4.68 -12.80 -7.27
C PRO A 123 -4.08 -14.09 -7.85
N PRO A 124 -3.81 -14.14 -9.17
CA PRO A 124 -3.24 -15.31 -9.84
C PRO A 124 -1.85 -15.73 -9.32
N ALA A 125 -1.16 -14.86 -8.57
CA ALA A 125 0.11 -15.16 -7.89
C ALA A 125 -0.02 -16.05 -6.63
N GLY A 126 -1.24 -16.47 -6.25
CA GLY A 126 -1.47 -17.62 -5.37
C GLY A 126 -1.34 -17.40 -3.85
N ALA A 127 -0.60 -16.38 -3.39
CA ALA A 127 -0.46 -16.08 -1.96
C ALA A 127 -0.96 -14.67 -1.63
N LYS A 128 -1.81 -14.55 -0.60
CA LYS A 128 -2.31 -13.26 -0.09
C LYS A 128 -2.55 -13.33 1.41
N THR A 129 -2.12 -12.29 2.12
CA THR A 129 -2.54 -12.02 3.50
C THR A 129 -3.68 -11.03 3.50
N VAL A 130 -4.73 -11.35 4.27
CA VAL A 130 -5.93 -10.51 4.43
C VAL A 130 -6.03 -10.15 5.90
N SER A 131 -5.94 -8.85 6.19
CA SER A 131 -6.18 -8.30 7.51
C SER A 131 -7.68 -8.33 7.79
N LEU A 132 -8.06 -8.89 8.93
CA LEU A 132 -9.44 -8.99 9.39
C LEU A 132 -9.59 -8.11 10.63
N GLU A 133 -10.48 -7.12 10.54
CA GLU A 133 -10.80 -6.23 11.65
C GLU A 133 -12.21 -6.52 12.14
N HIS A 134 -12.47 -6.26 13.43
CA HIS A 134 -13.80 -6.41 14.05
C HIS A 134 -14.32 -7.86 14.09
N LEU A 135 -13.43 -8.84 14.24
CA LEU A 135 -13.82 -10.21 14.54
C LEU A 135 -14.46 -10.30 15.94
N PRO A 136 -15.43 -11.22 16.14
CA PRO A 136 -15.91 -11.50 17.48
C PRO A 136 -14.75 -11.99 18.37
N ALA A 137 -14.91 -11.80 19.68
CA ALA A 137 -13.92 -12.26 20.65
C ALA A 137 -13.58 -13.74 20.42
N ILE A 138 -12.32 -14.10 20.61
CA ILE A 138 -11.81 -15.44 20.27
C ILE A 138 -12.53 -16.58 20.99
N SER A 139 -13.09 -16.31 22.17
CA SER A 139 -13.90 -17.25 22.96
C SER A 139 -15.28 -17.53 22.35
N LEU A 140 -15.78 -16.61 21.52
CA LEU A 140 -17.06 -16.73 20.84
C LEU A 140 -16.93 -17.40 19.47
N ILE A 141 -15.72 -17.61 18.95
CA ILE A 141 -15.51 -18.20 17.63
C ILE A 141 -15.63 -19.73 17.74
N LYS A 142 -16.59 -20.31 17.02
CA LYS A 142 -16.77 -21.76 16.89
C LYS A 142 -16.03 -22.32 15.69
N SER A 143 -16.19 -21.69 14.53
CA SER A 143 -15.51 -22.09 13.29
C SER A 143 -15.52 -20.98 12.24
N PHE A 144 -14.68 -21.14 11.23
CA PHE A 144 -14.70 -20.32 10.01
C PHE A 144 -15.07 -21.19 8.81
N SER A 145 -15.73 -20.60 7.83
CA SER A 145 -16.03 -21.21 6.54
C SER A 145 -15.65 -20.28 5.40
N LEU A 146 -15.31 -20.88 4.27
CA LEU A 146 -14.87 -20.17 3.09
C LEU A 146 -15.75 -20.57 1.91
N THR A 147 -16.38 -19.59 1.30
CA THR A 147 -17.25 -19.77 0.12
C THR A 147 -16.73 -18.95 -1.05
N THR A 148 -16.84 -19.49 -2.26
CA THR A 148 -16.63 -18.72 -3.49
C THR A 148 -17.83 -17.85 -3.74
N ARG A 149 -17.60 -16.59 -4.15
CA ARG A 149 -18.66 -15.69 -4.59
C ARG A 149 -18.96 -15.85 -6.07
#